data_AF-A0A4P5VRN3-F1
#
_entry.id   AF-A0A4P5VRN3-F1
#
_cell.length_a   1.000
_cell.length_b   1.000
_cell.length_c   1.000
_cell.angle_alpha   90.00
_cell.angle_beta   90.00
_cell.angle_gamma   90.00
#
_symmetry.space_group_name_H-M   'P 1'
#
loop_
_entity.id
_entity.type
_entity.pdbx_description
1 polymer ?
#
loop_
_entity_poly.entity_id
_entity_poly.type
_entity_poly.pdbx_seq_one_letter_code
_entity_poly.pdbx_strand_id
1 'polypeptide(L)'
;MSSSSVPLAALAGIDPAPLFVLSLVPYLAFLWWASRVRAFPRLALLGFQLTLLFVAVTIVAAVVAQLKFGRQLADVDPLHGGAEAFLTLSNALVMLGFAWGRSQPSR
;
A
#
# COMPACT_ATOMS: atom_id res chain seq x y z
N MET A 1 -30.68 29.16 -1.67
CA MET A 1 -29.61 28.28 -2.20
C MET A 1 -28.80 27.74 -1.01
N SER A 2 -29.22 26.67 -0.31
CA SER A 2 -28.37 26.03 0.72
C SER A 2 -28.91 24.67 1.18
N SER A 3 -28.94 23.67 0.29
CA SER A 3 -29.37 22.30 0.66
C SER A 3 -28.44 21.19 0.18
N SER A 4 -27.25 21.54 -0.35
CA SER A 4 -26.33 20.57 -0.97
C SER A 4 -25.18 20.09 -0.06
N SER A 5 -25.12 20.48 1.21
CA SER A 5 -23.94 20.28 2.09
C SER A 5 -24.03 19.10 3.07
N VAL A 6 -25.24 18.56 3.31
CA VAL A 6 -25.46 17.48 4.30
C VAL A 6 -24.71 16.17 3.99
N PRO A 7 -24.63 15.68 2.73
CA PRO A 7 -23.94 14.42 2.44
C PRO A 7 -22.42 14.54 2.58
N LEU A 8 -21.85 15.70 2.20
CA LEU A 8 -20.41 15.93 2.25
C LEU A 8 -19.90 16.08 3.69
N ALA A 9 -20.71 16.71 4.55
CA ALA A 9 -20.42 16.80 5.99
C ALA A 9 -20.46 15.43 6.68
N ALA A 10 -21.38 14.55 6.27
CA ALA A 10 -21.44 13.18 6.79
C ALA A 10 -20.21 12.35 6.39
N LEU A 11 -19.72 12.52 5.15
CA LEU A 11 -18.49 11.86 4.68
C LEU A 11 -17.23 12.39 5.37
N ALA A 12 -17.18 13.69 5.69
CA ALA A 12 -16.06 14.31 6.38
C ALA A 12 -15.89 13.83 7.84
N GLY A 13 -16.96 13.31 8.45
CA GLY A 13 -16.92 12.75 9.82
C GLY A 13 -16.48 11.28 9.88
N ILE A 14 -16.25 10.62 8.75
CA ILE A 14 -15.85 9.21 8.71
C ILE A 14 -14.34 9.11 8.97
N ASP A 15 -13.98 8.41 10.04
CA ASP A 15 -12.59 8.05 10.30
C ASP A 15 -12.13 6.99 9.27
N PRO A 16 -11.06 7.25 8.49
CA PRO A 16 -10.55 6.30 7.51
C PRO A 16 -9.80 5.11 8.14
N ALA A 17 -9.34 5.19 9.40
CA ALA A 17 -8.47 4.17 9.99
C ALA A 17 -9.13 2.78 10.08
N PRO A 18 -10.40 2.62 10.50
CA PRO A 18 -11.07 1.32 10.50
C PRO A 18 -11.23 0.73 9.09
N LEU A 19 -11.49 1.58 8.09
CA LEU A 19 -11.61 1.14 6.69
C LEU A 19 -10.28 0.64 6.15
N PHE A 20 -9.18 1.30 6.51
CA PHE A 20 -7.83 0.86 6.18
C PHE A 20 -7.52 -0.52 6.76
N VAL A 21 -7.76 -0.72 8.07
CA VAL A 21 -7.51 -2.01 8.71
C VAL A 21 -8.39 -3.11 8.10
N LEU A 22 -9.66 -2.81 7.85
CA LEU A 22 -10.58 -3.75 7.20
C LEU A 22 -10.10 -4.13 5.78
N SER A 23 -9.48 -3.21 5.05
CA SER A 23 -8.95 -3.46 3.70
C SER A 23 -7.77 -4.44 3.66
N LEU A 24 -7.08 -4.69 4.79
CA LEU A 24 -6.03 -5.70 4.86
C LEU A 24 -6.56 -7.11 4.61
N VAL A 25 -7.80 -7.41 5.02
CA VAL A 25 -8.41 -8.73 4.82
C VAL A 25 -8.53 -9.11 3.33
N PRO A 26 -9.21 -8.33 2.47
CA PRO A 26 -9.25 -8.63 1.05
C PRO A 26 -7.86 -8.57 0.39
N TYR A 27 -6.94 -7.74 0.88
CA TYR A 27 -5.57 -7.70 0.38
C TYR A 27 -4.79 -8.99 0.65
N LEU A 28 -4.89 -9.54 1.86
CA LEU A 28 -4.28 -10.81 2.23
C LEU A 28 -4.90 -11.98 1.46
N ALA A 29 -6.22 -11.96 1.28
CA ALA A 29 -6.93 -12.94 0.45
C ALA A 29 -6.44 -12.89 -1.01
N PHE A 30 -6.22 -11.69 -1.56
CA PHE A 30 -5.62 -11.49 -2.88
C PHE A 30 -4.21 -12.08 -2.97
N LEU A 31 -3.33 -11.80 -2.00
CA LEU A 31 -1.97 -12.35 -1.99
C LEU A 31 -1.97 -13.88 -1.92
N TRP A 32 -2.83 -14.44 -1.08
CA TRP A 32 -2.99 -15.89 -0.97
C TRP A 32 -3.43 -16.48 -2.30
N TRP A 33 -4.47 -15.92 -2.93
CA TRP A 33 -4.96 -16.37 -4.23
C TRP A 33 -3.88 -16.23 -5.31
N ALA A 34 -3.22 -15.08 -5.42
CA ALA A 34 -2.17 -14.82 -6.42
C ALA A 34 -0.98 -15.78 -6.26
N SER A 35 -0.66 -16.21 -5.05
CA SER A 35 0.39 -17.21 -4.78
C SER A 35 0.05 -18.61 -5.29
N ARG A 36 -1.24 -18.94 -5.46
CA ARG A 36 -1.71 -20.24 -5.96
C ARG A 36 -1.83 -20.28 -7.48
N VAL A 37 -1.94 -19.12 -8.14
CA VAL A 37 -2.16 -19.03 -9.58
C VAL A 37 -0.83 -19.15 -10.32
N ARG A 38 -0.65 -20.26 -11.06
CA ARG A 38 0.59 -20.54 -11.81
C ARG A 38 0.91 -19.51 -12.90
N ALA A 39 -0.12 -18.88 -13.47
CA ALA A 39 0.02 -17.84 -14.48
C ALA A 39 0.37 -16.46 -13.90
N PHE A 40 0.30 -16.28 -12.58
CA PHE A 40 0.57 -14.98 -11.97
C PHE A 40 2.09 -14.71 -11.95
N PRO A 41 2.56 -13.55 -12.45
CA PRO A 41 3.99 -13.27 -12.51
C PRO A 41 4.59 -13.17 -11.10
N ARG A 42 5.59 -14.00 -10.82
CA ARG A 42 6.25 -14.06 -9.49
C ARG A 42 6.84 -12.71 -9.07
N LEU A 43 7.37 -11.94 -10.02
CA LEU A 43 7.91 -10.61 -9.76
C LEU A 43 6.81 -9.61 -9.35
N ALA A 44 5.61 -9.73 -9.93
CA ALA A 44 4.49 -8.90 -9.53
C ALA A 44 4.00 -9.29 -8.13
N LEU A 45 3.94 -10.59 -7.82
CA LEU A 45 3.60 -11.07 -6.49
C LEU A 45 4.57 -10.55 -5.42
N LEU A 46 5.88 -10.54 -5.72
CA LEU A 46 6.89 -9.95 -4.86
C LEU A 46 6.63 -8.46 -4.64
N GLY A 47 6.31 -7.70 -5.69
CA GLY A 47 5.96 -6.28 -5.58
C GLY A 47 4.79 -6.04 -4.62
N PHE A 48 3.71 -6.82 -4.73
CA PHE A 48 2.58 -6.74 -3.79
C PHE A 48 2.98 -7.15 -2.36
N GLN A 49 3.77 -8.21 -2.19
CA GLN A 49 4.26 -8.59 -0.85
C GLN A 49 5.12 -7.48 -0.22
N LEU A 50 5.94 -6.79 -1.02
CA LEU A 50 6.71 -5.64 -0.57
C LEU A 50 5.80 -4.47 -0.21
N THR A 51 4.71 -4.22 -0.93
CA THR A 51 3.70 -3.22 -0.51
C THR A 51 3.08 -3.55 0.85
N LEU A 52 2.81 -4.83 1.15
CA LEU A 52 2.35 -5.22 2.48
C LEU A 52 3.42 -5.01 3.55
N LEU A 53 4.67 -5.37 3.25
CA LEU A 53 5.80 -5.14 4.13
C LEU A 53 6.00 -3.64 4.40
N PHE A 54 5.87 -2.80 3.37
CA PHE A 54 5.90 -1.36 3.47
C PHE A 54 4.87 -0.83 4.48
N VAL A 55 3.63 -1.32 4.42
CA VAL A 55 2.59 -0.96 5.41
C VAL A 55 3.04 -1.32 6.83
N ALA A 56 3.55 -2.54 7.05
CA ALA A 56 4.00 -2.94 8.38
C ALA A 56 5.17 -2.07 8.89
N VAL A 57 6.17 -1.83 8.05
CA VAL A 57 7.35 -1.02 8.38
C VAL A 57 6.96 0.44 8.64
N THR A 58 6.08 1.01 7.84
CA THR A 58 5.66 2.42 7.99
C THR A 58 4.80 2.65 9.23
N ILE A 59 4.01 1.68 9.68
CA ILE A 59 3.32 1.76 10.98
C ILE A 59 4.35 1.89 12.10
N VAL A 60 5.38 1.02 12.13
CA VAL A 60 6.45 1.08 13.14
C VAL A 60 7.22 2.39 13.04
N ALA A 61 7.59 2.80 11.83
CA ALA A 61 8.31 4.04 11.59
C ALA A 61 7.50 5.27 12.00
N ALA A 62 6.17 5.27 11.80
CA ALA A 62 5.29 6.34 12.24
C ALA A 62 5.19 6.42 13.77
N VAL A 63 5.14 5.27 14.45
CA VAL A 63 5.22 5.22 15.92
C VAL A 63 6.58 5.74 16.40
N VAL A 64 7.69 5.34 15.78
CA VAL A 64 9.03 5.84 16.13
C VAL A 64 9.17 7.34 15.87
N ALA A 65 8.61 7.85 14.76
CA ALA A 65 8.60 9.28 14.43
C ALA A 65 7.90 10.09 15.53
N GLN A 66 6.72 9.64 15.94
CA GLN A 66 5.97 10.27 17.03
C GLN A 66 6.72 10.19 18.37
N LEU A 67 7.22 9.02 18.75
CA LEU A 67 7.85 8.81 20.05
C LEU A 67 9.21 9.52 20.19
N LYS A 68 10.04 9.55 19.13
CA LYS A 68 11.40 10.11 19.20
C LYS A 68 11.49 11.55 18.76
N PHE A 69 10.68 11.97 17.79
CA PHE A 69 10.80 13.29 17.17
C PHE A 69 9.57 14.16 17.44
N GLY A 70 8.49 13.62 18.02
CA GLY A 70 7.24 14.37 18.26
C GLY A 70 6.56 14.82 16.96
N ARG A 71 6.88 14.15 15.84
CA ARG A 71 6.51 14.55 14.49
C ARG A 71 5.84 13.41 13.75
N GLN A 72 5.08 13.72 12.70
CA GLN A 72 4.57 12.69 11.81
C GLN A 72 5.72 12.13 10.97
N LEU A 73 5.56 10.90 10.47
CA LEU A 73 6.57 10.27 9.60
C LEU A 73 6.94 11.15 8.40
N ALA A 74 5.93 11.85 7.84
CA ALA A 74 6.11 12.76 6.70
C ALA A 74 6.99 13.98 7.02
N ASP A 75 7.08 14.38 8.28
CA ASP A 75 7.87 15.54 8.73
C ASP A 75 9.31 15.17 9.12
N VAL A 76 9.72 13.91 8.87
CA VAL A 76 11.06 13.40 9.15
C VAL A 76 11.71 12.99 7.83
N ASP A 77 12.48 13.89 7.22
CA ASP A 77 12.97 13.78 5.83
C ASP A 77 13.58 12.41 5.48
N PRO A 78 14.46 11.80 6.30
CA PRO A 78 15.02 10.50 5.96
C PRO A 78 13.99 9.36 6.00
N LEU A 79 13.02 9.42 6.94
CA LEU A 79 11.96 8.42 7.05
C LEU A 79 10.94 8.58 5.93
N HIS A 80 10.59 9.83 5.60
CA HIS A 80 9.67 10.15 4.52
C HIS A 80 10.24 9.74 3.16
N GLY A 81 11.46 10.20 2.82
CA GLY A 81 12.11 9.83 1.57
C GLY A 81 12.38 8.32 1.45
N GLY A 82 12.72 7.66 2.56
CA GLY A 82 12.86 6.20 2.61
C GLY A 82 11.54 5.48 2.32
N ALA A 83 10.43 5.97 2.86
CA ALA A 83 9.10 5.42 2.59
C ALA A 83 8.70 5.58 1.11
N GLU A 84 8.92 6.76 0.53
CA GLU A 84 8.62 7.01 -0.88
C GLU A 84 9.46 6.14 -1.82
N ALA A 85 10.77 6.01 -1.56
CA ALA A 85 11.65 5.16 -2.34
C ALA A 85 11.22 3.68 -2.27
N PHE A 86 10.85 3.20 -1.07
CA PHE A 86 10.39 1.82 -0.88
C PHE A 86 9.09 1.54 -1.64
N LEU A 87 8.12 2.45 -1.55
CA LEU A 87 6.85 2.32 -2.26
C LEU A 87 7.05 2.35 -3.78
N THR A 88 7.94 3.23 -4.25
CA THR A 88 8.34 3.32 -5.66
C THR A 88 8.94 2.00 -6.15
N LEU A 89 9.87 1.42 -5.40
CA LEU A 89 10.47 0.13 -5.73
C LEU A 89 9.42 -0.99 -5.77
N SER A 90 8.53 -1.05 -4.78
CA SER A 90 7.47 -2.05 -4.71
C SER A 90 6.56 -1.97 -5.94
N ASN A 91 6.13 -0.76 -6.31
CA ASN A 91 5.30 -0.51 -7.48
C ASN A 91 6.02 -0.81 -8.80
N ALA A 92 7.31 -0.48 -8.90
CA ALA A 92 8.13 -0.82 -10.06
C ALA A 92 8.21 -2.33 -10.26
N LEU A 93 8.34 -3.12 -9.20
CA LEU A 93 8.35 -4.59 -9.29
C LEU A 93 6.99 -5.16 -9.74
N VAL A 94 5.87 -4.58 -9.26
CA VAL A 94 4.53 -4.92 -9.77
C VAL A 94 4.45 -4.67 -11.28
N MET A 95 4.82 -3.46 -11.71
CA MET A 95 4.78 -3.06 -13.11
C MET A 95 5.64 -3.97 -13.99
N LEU A 96 6.91 -4.16 -13.61
CA LEU A 96 7.87 -5.01 -14.34
C LEU A 96 7.41 -6.47 -14.38
N GLY A 97 6.84 -6.98 -13.30
CA GLY A 97 6.34 -8.34 -13.25
C GLY A 97 5.23 -8.61 -14.26
N PHE A 98 4.27 -7.70 -14.41
CA PHE A 98 3.25 -7.83 -15.45
C PHE A 98 3.77 -7.50 -16.85
N ALA A 99 4.72 -6.57 -16.99
CA ALA A 99 5.30 -6.23 -18.28
C ALA A 99 6.04 -7.43 -18.89
N TRP A 100 6.92 -8.08 -18.12
CA TRP A 100 7.70 -9.22 -18.59
C TRP A 100 6.92 -10.54 -18.58
N GLY A 101 5.93 -10.68 -17.71
CA GLY A 101 5.04 -11.85 -17.70
C GLY A 101 4.26 -12.02 -19.00
N ARG A 102 3.93 -10.92 -19.69
CA ARG A 102 3.29 -10.95 -21.02
C ARG A 102 4.22 -11.35 -22.17
N SER A 103 5.54 -11.30 -21.95
CA SER A 103 6.53 -11.57 -23.00
C SER A 103 6.91 -13.03 -23.15
N GLN A 104 6.31 -13.96 -22.38
CA GLN A 104 6.53 -15.40 -22.60
C GLN A 104 5.60 -15.87 -23.73
N PRO A 105 6.13 -16.19 -24.93
CA PRO A 105 5.33 -16.79 -25.98
C PRO A 105 4.92 -18.18 -25.51
N SER A 106 3.64 -18.49 -25.62
CA SER A 106 3.11 -19.85 -25.50
C SER A 106 3.94 -20.80 -26.37
N ARG A 107 4.71 -21.68 -25.71
CA ARG A 107 5.26 -22.88 -26.34
C ARG A 107 4.21 -23.98 -26.33
#